data_AF-A0A7W0ANU2-F1
#
_entry.id   AF-A0A7W0ANU2-F1
#
_cell.length_a   1.000
_cell.length_b   1.000
_cell.length_c   1.000
_cell.angle_alpha   90.00
_cell.angle_beta   90.00
_cell.angle_gamma   90.00
#
_symmetry.space_group_name_H-M   'P 1'
#
loop_
_entity.id
_entity.type
_entity.pdbx_description
1 polymer ?
#
loop_
_entity_poly.entity_id
_entity_poly.type
_entity_poly.pdbx_seq_one_letter_code
_entity_poly.pdbx_strand_id
1 'polypeptide(L)'
;MKTVTGIVVLLTFVCLLTTGLASAEGRVVAVADQNAQTLRDPLWQALGIKRTRVNVAWNLATGDPDTRTVALLDAARTAHVQVLVTWNRAGDSLPTQEQFTRAFLAFRQRWPEIREFATWNEPNLRGTMTNERPSLVARYWKV
;
A
#
# COMPACT_ATOMS: atom_id res chain seq x y z
N MET A 1 -57.36 3.21 21.42
CA MET A 1 -56.81 3.65 20.11
C MET A 1 -55.65 4.66 20.21
N LYS A 2 -55.45 5.39 21.32
CA LYS A 2 -54.34 6.37 21.44
C LYS A 2 -52.96 5.75 21.74
N THR A 3 -52.91 4.56 22.33
CA THR A 3 -51.69 3.86 22.74
C THR A 3 -50.96 3.14 21.61
N VAL A 4 -51.67 2.70 20.57
CA VAL A 4 -51.07 2.02 19.40
C VAL A 4 -50.34 3.02 18.50
N THR A 5 -50.87 4.24 18.35
CA THR A 5 -50.25 5.31 17.57
C THR A 5 -48.91 5.76 18.14
N GLY A 6 -48.77 5.81 19.47
CA GLY A 6 -47.52 6.22 20.14
C GLY A 6 -46.38 5.21 19.95
N ILE A 7 -46.68 3.91 19.95
CA ILE A 7 -45.71 2.84 19.74
C ILE A 7 -45.23 2.81 18.28
N VAL A 8 -46.12 3.04 17.32
CA VAL A 8 -45.78 3.10 15.89
C VAL A 8 -44.90 4.32 15.58
N VAL A 9 -45.19 5.49 16.17
CA VAL A 9 -44.37 6.70 15.98
C VAL A 9 -42.97 6.52 16.58
N LEU A 10 -42.84 5.88 17.76
CA LEU A 10 -41.55 5.61 18.40
C LEU A 10 -40.70 4.61 17.60
N LEU A 11 -41.30 3.54 17.04
CA LEU A 11 -40.60 2.57 16.19
C LEU A 11 -40.13 3.17 14.86
N THR A 12 -40.90 4.12 14.31
CA THR A 12 -40.51 4.82 13.06
C THR A 12 -39.30 5.75 13.31
N PHE A 13 -39.25 6.42 14.47
CA PHE A 13 -38.13 7.30 14.83
C PHE A 13 -36.82 6.53 15.10
N VAL A 14 -36.91 5.32 15.67
CA VAL A 14 -35.74 4.45 15.91
C VAL A 14 -35.17 3.89 14.60
N CYS A 15 -36.01 3.60 13.60
CA CYS A 15 -35.55 3.16 12.27
C CYS A 15 -34.89 4.28 11.43
N LEU A 16 -35.23 5.55 11.67
CA LEU A 16 -34.62 6.70 10.98
C LEU A 16 -33.22 7.07 11.52
N LEU A 17 -32.86 6.64 12.73
CA LEU A 17 -31.53 6.85 13.31
C LEU A 17 -30.52 5.75 12.92
N THR A 18 -30.98 4.63 12.34
CA THR A 18 -30.14 3.50 11.92
C THR A 18 -29.92 3.42 10.41
N THR A 19 -30.50 4.33 9.62
CA THR A 19 -30.00 4.61 8.27
C THR A 19 -28.66 5.34 8.43
N GLY A 20 -27.64 4.57 8.81
CA GLY A 20 -26.27 5.00 8.76
C GLY A 20 -26.06 5.63 7.40
N LEU A 21 -25.55 6.86 7.40
CA LEU A 21 -24.92 7.43 6.23
C LEU A 21 -24.01 6.32 5.71
N ALA A 22 -24.42 5.65 4.62
CA ALA A 22 -23.50 4.88 3.84
C ALA A 22 -22.47 5.91 3.42
N SER A 23 -21.37 5.98 4.18
CA SER A 23 -20.21 6.75 3.80
C SER A 23 -19.86 6.15 2.46
N ALA A 24 -20.18 6.86 1.38
CA ALA A 24 -19.71 6.50 0.06
C ALA A 24 -18.21 6.31 0.28
N GLU A 25 -17.72 5.06 0.20
CA GLU A 25 -16.32 4.78 0.50
C GLU A 25 -15.51 5.76 -0.35
N GLY A 26 -14.94 6.75 0.33
CA GLY A 26 -14.34 7.88 -0.35
C GLY A 26 -13.32 7.34 -1.31
N ARG A 27 -13.30 7.85 -2.54
CA ARG A 27 -12.30 7.42 -3.52
C ARG A 27 -10.93 7.52 -2.87
N VAL A 28 -10.20 6.40 -2.84
CA VAL A 28 -8.84 6.39 -2.32
C VAL A 28 -7.96 7.14 -3.31
N VAL A 29 -7.34 8.22 -2.85
CA VAL A 29 -6.35 8.97 -3.61
C VAL A 29 -4.97 8.71 -3.02
N ALA A 30 -4.01 8.40 -3.90
CA ALA A 30 -2.61 8.21 -3.57
C ALA A 30 -1.74 8.84 -4.65
N VAL A 31 -0.51 9.18 -4.30
CA VAL A 31 0.50 9.71 -5.22
C VAL A 31 1.71 8.79 -5.16
N ALA A 32 2.20 8.37 -6.33
CA ALA A 32 3.41 7.58 -6.47
C ALA A 32 4.61 8.50 -6.68
N ASP A 33 5.63 8.39 -5.83
CA ASP A 33 6.88 9.13 -5.95
C ASP A 33 8.01 8.32 -5.31
N GLN A 34 9.25 8.59 -5.70
CA GLN A 34 10.49 8.02 -5.18
C GLN A 34 11.29 9.05 -4.36
N ASN A 35 10.77 10.26 -4.13
CA ASN A 35 11.43 11.31 -3.36
C ASN A 35 10.79 11.51 -1.97
N ALA A 36 11.59 11.33 -0.90
CA ALA A 36 11.15 11.58 0.48
C ALA A 36 10.69 13.03 0.73
N GLN A 37 11.19 13.99 -0.05
CA GLN A 37 10.80 15.40 0.08
C GLN A 37 9.33 15.64 -0.26
N THR A 38 8.73 14.83 -1.13
CA THR A 38 7.30 14.94 -1.48
C THR A 38 6.42 14.82 -0.24
N LEU A 39 6.77 13.94 0.70
CA LEU A 39 5.99 13.76 1.95
C LEU A 39 6.16 14.92 2.95
N ARG A 40 7.14 15.78 2.74
CA ARG A 40 7.44 16.96 3.57
C ARG A 40 6.99 18.26 2.92
N ASP A 41 6.58 18.21 1.66
CA ASP A 41 6.17 19.39 0.90
C ASP A 41 4.87 19.99 1.47
N PRO A 42 4.79 21.33 1.66
CA PRO A 42 3.56 21.97 2.13
C PRO A 42 2.34 21.69 1.24
N LEU A 43 2.53 21.54 -0.08
CA LEU A 43 1.45 21.21 -1.02
C LEU A 43 0.95 19.78 -0.80
N TRP A 44 1.84 18.83 -0.50
CA TRP A 44 1.43 17.48 -0.12
C TRP A 44 0.56 17.50 1.14
N GLN A 45 0.99 18.25 2.15
CA GLN A 45 0.25 18.38 3.41
C GLN A 45 -1.14 18.99 3.18
N ALA A 46 -1.23 20.00 2.31
CA ALA A 46 -2.49 20.66 1.96
C ALA A 46 -3.49 19.73 1.25
N LEU A 47 -3.00 18.72 0.50
CA LEU A 47 -3.88 17.73 -0.17
C LEU A 47 -4.53 16.74 0.81
N GLY A 48 -4.01 16.62 2.04
CA GLY A 48 -4.54 15.67 3.03
C GLY A 48 -4.40 14.20 2.64
N ILE A 49 -3.59 13.87 1.62
CA ILE A 49 -3.37 12.50 1.14
C ILE A 49 -2.62 11.68 2.20
N LYS A 50 -3.09 10.47 2.45
CA LYS A 50 -2.53 9.54 3.46
C LYS A 50 -1.96 8.27 2.86
N ARG A 51 -1.81 8.19 1.54
CA ARG A 51 -1.30 7.02 0.84
C ARG A 51 -0.27 7.39 -0.23
N THR A 52 0.74 6.55 -0.36
CA THR A 52 1.74 6.65 -1.42
C THR A 52 2.07 5.28 -1.99
N ARG A 53 2.61 5.23 -3.21
CA ARG A 53 3.15 4.01 -3.81
C ARG A 53 4.63 4.19 -4.05
N VAL A 54 5.40 3.15 -3.72
CA VAL A 54 6.86 3.14 -3.86
C VAL A 54 7.33 1.90 -4.59
N ASN A 55 8.20 2.08 -5.57
CA ASN A 55 8.96 0.98 -6.16
C ASN A 55 10.17 0.66 -5.29
N VAL A 56 10.31 -0.60 -4.87
CA VAL A 56 11.34 -1.04 -3.93
C VAL A 56 12.15 -2.18 -4.55
N ALA A 57 13.48 -2.05 -4.58
CA ALA A 57 14.36 -3.15 -4.96
C ALA A 57 14.10 -4.38 -4.07
N TRP A 58 13.95 -5.56 -4.66
CA TRP A 58 13.52 -6.78 -3.95
C TRP A 58 14.42 -7.15 -2.76
N ASN A 59 15.70 -6.77 -2.80
CA ASN A 59 16.71 -7.05 -1.77
C ASN A 59 16.99 -5.85 -0.85
N LEU A 60 16.15 -4.81 -0.80
CA LEU A 60 16.43 -3.59 -0.01
C LEU A 60 16.82 -3.88 1.45
N ALA A 61 16.22 -4.90 2.06
CA ALA A 61 16.46 -5.26 3.46
C ALA A 61 17.66 -6.20 3.68
N THR A 62 18.22 -6.80 2.61
CA THR A 62 19.27 -7.83 2.69
C THR A 62 20.51 -7.55 1.85
N GLY A 63 20.44 -6.59 0.93
CA GLY A 63 21.53 -6.15 0.07
C GLY A 63 21.98 -4.71 0.37
N ASP A 64 22.64 -4.08 -0.59
CA ASP A 64 23.14 -2.71 -0.44
C ASP A 64 21.97 -1.72 -0.25
N PRO A 65 22.11 -0.77 0.69
CA PRO A 65 21.03 0.15 1.01
C PRO A 65 20.84 1.16 -0.13
N ASP A 66 19.71 1.05 -0.83
CA ASP A 66 19.14 2.19 -1.57
C ASP A 66 18.69 3.23 -0.55
N THR A 67 19.59 4.14 -0.23
CA THR A 67 19.42 5.16 0.82
C THR A 67 18.24 6.09 0.53
N ARG A 68 17.91 6.32 -0.75
CA ARG A 68 16.78 7.15 -1.14
C ARG A 68 15.46 6.46 -0.83
N THR A 69 15.33 5.18 -1.17
CA THR A 69 14.14 4.40 -0.85
C THR A 69 13.99 4.21 0.66
N VAL A 70 15.09 3.93 1.38
CA VAL A 70 15.07 3.88 2.86
C VAL A 70 14.56 5.18 3.46
N ALA A 71 15.10 6.33 3.02
CA ALA A 71 14.68 7.64 3.53
C ALA A 71 13.20 7.94 3.27
N LEU A 72 12.66 7.51 2.13
CA LEU A 72 11.25 7.65 1.80
C LEU A 72 10.36 6.78 2.68
N LEU A 73 10.71 5.50 2.89
CA LEU A 73 9.95 4.59 3.77
C LEU A 73 9.95 5.08 5.21
N ASP A 74 11.09 5.55 5.71
CA ASP A 74 11.20 6.10 7.06
C ASP A 74 10.43 7.43 7.19
N ALA A 75 10.46 8.29 6.17
CA ALA A 75 9.64 9.51 6.15
C ALA A 75 8.13 9.20 6.13
N ALA A 76 7.70 8.18 5.38
CA ALA A 76 6.32 7.74 5.34
C ALA A 76 5.85 7.22 6.71
N ARG A 77 6.71 6.44 7.39
CA ARG A 77 6.47 6.00 8.78
C ARG A 77 6.26 7.19 9.71
N THR A 78 7.17 8.18 9.70
CA THR A 78 7.07 9.38 10.56
C THR A 78 5.83 10.21 10.25
N ALA A 79 5.43 10.30 8.97
CA ALA A 79 4.27 11.06 8.54
C ALA A 79 2.94 10.28 8.64
N HIS A 80 2.97 9.03 9.12
CA HIS A 80 1.83 8.12 9.16
C HIS A 80 1.12 7.96 7.79
N VAL A 81 1.91 7.91 6.71
CA VAL A 81 1.43 7.68 5.34
C VAL A 81 1.49 6.18 5.05
N GLN A 82 0.38 5.62 4.58
CA GLN A 82 0.30 4.21 4.17
C GLN A 82 1.06 4.03 2.85
N VAL A 83 1.93 3.02 2.79
CA VAL A 83 2.76 2.74 1.61
C VAL A 83 2.28 1.48 0.92
N LEU A 84 1.95 1.58 -0.36
CA LEU A 84 1.90 0.44 -1.27
C LEU A 84 3.30 0.19 -1.82
N VAL A 85 3.95 -0.87 -1.35
CA VAL A 85 5.24 -1.31 -1.90
C VAL A 85 4.99 -2.10 -3.17
N THR A 86 5.70 -1.75 -4.24
CA THR A 86 5.76 -2.57 -5.44
C THR A 86 7.20 -3.01 -5.68
N TRP A 87 7.42 -4.32 -5.74
CA TRP A 87 8.77 -4.87 -5.88
C TRP A 87 9.37 -4.59 -7.25
N ASN A 88 10.68 -4.43 -7.30
CA ASN A 88 11.43 -4.14 -8.51
C ASN A 88 12.77 -4.89 -8.50
N ARG A 89 13.43 -4.92 -9.65
CA ARG A 89 14.78 -5.49 -9.80
C ARG A 89 15.80 -4.79 -8.91
N ALA A 90 16.83 -5.55 -8.54
CA ALA A 90 18.05 -5.03 -7.95
C ALA A 90 19.19 -5.38 -8.92
N GLY A 91 19.68 -4.39 -9.66
CA GLY A 91 20.55 -4.63 -10.82
C GLY A 91 19.85 -5.40 -11.94
N ASP A 92 20.59 -6.30 -12.59
CA ASP A 92 20.18 -7.00 -13.82
C ASP A 92 19.75 -8.45 -13.60
N SER A 93 19.38 -8.84 -12.37
CA SER A 93 18.93 -10.21 -12.08
C SER A 93 17.60 -10.27 -11.32
N LEU A 94 16.83 -11.33 -11.58
CA LEU A 94 15.65 -11.69 -10.80
C LEU A 94 16.02 -12.71 -9.72
N PRO A 95 15.49 -12.58 -8.49
CA PRO A 95 15.78 -13.52 -7.42
C PRO A 95 15.12 -14.90 -7.66
N THR A 96 15.64 -15.95 -7.05
CA THR A 96 14.85 -17.17 -6.84
C THR A 96 13.69 -16.90 -5.87
N GLN A 97 12.72 -17.81 -5.79
CA GLN A 97 11.62 -17.65 -4.84
C GLN A 97 12.11 -17.62 -3.38
N GLU A 98 13.12 -18.43 -3.05
CA GLU A 98 13.72 -18.51 -1.72
C GLU A 98 14.50 -17.24 -1.38
N GLN A 99 15.23 -16.67 -2.34
CA GLN A 99 15.89 -15.38 -2.18
C GLN A 99 14.89 -14.25 -1.92
N PHE A 100 13.83 -14.20 -2.73
CA PHE A 100 12.76 -13.23 -2.54
C PHE A 100 12.05 -13.40 -1.19
N THR A 101 11.75 -14.64 -0.79
CA THR A 101 11.11 -14.94 0.51
C THR A 101 11.95 -14.42 1.68
N ARG A 102 13.26 -14.69 1.69
CA ARG A 102 14.14 -14.19 2.74
C ARG A 102 14.18 -12.67 2.79
N ALA A 103 14.27 -12.03 1.63
CA ALA A 103 14.30 -10.57 1.54
C ALA A 103 12.98 -9.93 1.97
N PHE A 104 11.84 -10.53 1.59
CA PHE A 104 10.51 -10.09 2.00
C PHE A 104 10.34 -10.18 3.52
N LEU A 105 10.74 -11.29 4.14
CA LEU A 105 10.67 -11.44 5.60
C LEU A 105 11.56 -10.43 6.32
N ALA A 106 12.78 -10.18 5.83
CA ALA A 106 13.66 -9.15 6.37
C ALA A 106 13.06 -7.74 6.21
N PHE A 107 12.40 -7.46 5.07
CA PHE A 107 11.69 -6.21 4.84
C PHE A 107 10.55 -6.04 5.84
N ARG A 108 9.73 -7.07 6.05
CA ARG A 108 8.61 -7.06 7.00
C ARG A 108 9.08 -6.87 8.44
N GLN A 109 10.26 -7.39 8.79
CA GLN A 109 10.86 -7.16 10.10
C GLN A 109 11.33 -5.70 10.27
N ARG A 110 11.90 -5.09 9.22
CA ARG A 110 12.41 -3.71 9.27
C ARG A 110 11.32 -2.65 9.17
N TRP A 111 10.26 -2.92 8.40
CA TRP A 111 9.09 -2.04 8.21
C TRP A 111 7.76 -2.77 8.47
N PRO A 112 7.48 -3.17 9.72
CA PRO A 112 6.28 -3.95 10.07
C PRO A 112 4.95 -3.21 9.85
N GLU A 113 4.97 -1.87 9.84
CA GLU A 113 3.81 -1.02 9.59
C GLU A 113 3.34 -1.01 8.14
N ILE A 114 4.20 -1.37 7.18
CA ILE A 114 3.87 -1.44 5.76
C ILE A 114 3.15 -2.75 5.48
N ARG A 115 1.87 -2.68 5.09
CA ARG A 115 1.01 -3.86 4.92
C ARG A 115 0.48 -4.06 3.50
N GLU A 116 0.71 -3.11 2.61
CA GLU A 116 0.21 -3.15 1.23
C GLU A 116 1.36 -3.46 0.28
N PHE A 117 1.20 -4.53 -0.50
CA PHE A 117 2.22 -5.03 -1.42
C PHE A 117 1.61 -5.36 -2.78
N ALA A 118 2.29 -4.97 -3.84
CA ALA A 118 2.07 -5.45 -5.19
C ALA A 118 3.25 -6.34 -5.61
N THR A 119 2.96 -7.42 -6.33
CA THR A 119 3.94 -8.48 -6.64
C THR A 119 5.19 -7.97 -7.35
N TRP A 120 5.02 -7.12 -8.35
CA TRP A 120 6.13 -6.63 -9.16
C TRP A 120 5.74 -5.39 -9.97
N ASN A 121 6.71 -4.53 -10.25
CA ASN A 121 6.55 -3.35 -11.11
C ASN A 121 6.59 -3.77 -12.59
N GLU A 122 5.52 -3.46 -13.32
CA GLU A 122 5.45 -3.66 -14.78
C GLU A 122 5.84 -5.08 -15.25
N PRO A 123 5.29 -6.15 -14.66
CA PRO A 123 5.67 -7.52 -15.02
C PRO A 123 5.33 -7.88 -16.47
N ASN A 124 4.48 -7.08 -17.13
CA ASN A 124 4.04 -7.22 -18.51
C ASN A 124 4.82 -6.35 -19.50
N LEU A 125 5.81 -5.57 -19.06
CA LEU A 125 6.61 -4.73 -19.95
C LEU A 125 7.50 -5.60 -20.86
N ARG A 126 7.28 -5.51 -22.18
CA ARG A 126 8.02 -6.27 -23.18
C ARG A 126 9.53 -6.01 -23.09
N GLY A 127 10.33 -7.06 -23.29
CA GLY A 127 11.79 -6.98 -23.22
C GLY A 127 12.36 -6.91 -21.80
N THR A 128 11.52 -7.12 -20.77
CA THR A 128 11.99 -7.28 -19.39
C THR A 128 12.03 -8.76 -19.00
N MET A 129 12.97 -9.12 -18.14
CA MET A 129 13.07 -10.49 -17.59
C MET A 129 11.78 -10.97 -16.93
N THR A 130 10.97 -10.06 -16.39
CA THR A 130 9.68 -10.39 -15.77
C THR A 130 8.59 -10.73 -16.78
N ASN A 131 8.60 -10.10 -17.95
CA ASN A 131 7.67 -10.44 -19.02
C ASN A 131 8.00 -11.79 -19.66
N GLU A 132 9.28 -12.13 -19.71
CA GLU A 132 9.76 -13.43 -20.22
C GLU A 132 9.58 -14.58 -19.22
N ARG A 133 9.34 -14.26 -17.93
CA ARG A 133 9.23 -15.24 -16.85
C ARG A 133 7.99 -15.03 -15.96
N PRO A 134 6.77 -15.02 -16.54
CA PRO A 134 5.54 -14.74 -15.79
C PRO A 134 5.29 -15.76 -14.67
N SER A 135 5.66 -17.03 -14.87
CA SER A 135 5.55 -18.06 -13.83
C SER A 135 6.46 -17.79 -12.61
N LEU A 136 7.62 -17.15 -12.80
CA LEU A 136 8.48 -16.75 -11.69
C LEU A 136 7.86 -15.59 -10.92
N VAL A 137 7.34 -14.58 -11.61
CA VAL A 137 6.62 -13.45 -10.98
C VAL A 137 5.41 -13.94 -10.18
N ALA A 138 4.64 -14.89 -10.73
CA ALA A 138 3.50 -15.50 -10.03
C ALA A 138 3.92 -16.26 -8.75
N ARG A 139 5.15 -16.79 -8.69
CA ARG A 139 5.67 -17.42 -7.46
C ARG A 139 5.98 -16.40 -6.36
N TYR A 140 6.39 -15.18 -6.71
CA TYR A 140 6.61 -14.12 -5.72
C TYR A 140 5.32 -13.70 -5.00
N TRP A 141 4.15 -13.85 -5.64
CA TRP A 141 2.85 -13.57 -5.01
C TRP A 141 2.47 -14.57 -3.91
N LYS A 142 3.11 -15.74 -3.88
CA LYS A 142 2.82 -16.81 -2.91
C LYS A 142 3.64 -16.71 -1.62
N VAL A 143 4.46 -15.67 -1.51
CA VAL A 143 5.26 -15.35 -0.32
C VAL A 143 4.43 -14.47 0.60
#